data_AF-A0A176WBI2-F1
#
_entry.id   AF-A0A176WBI2-F1
#
_cell.length_a   1.000
_cell.length_b   1.000
_cell.length_c   1.000
_cell.angle_alpha   90.00
_cell.angle_beta   90.00
_cell.angle_gamma   90.00
#
_symmetry.space_group_name_H-M   'P 1'
#
loop_
_entity.id
_entity.type
_entity.pdbx_description
1 polymer ?
#
loop_
_entity_poly.entity_id
_entity_poly.type
_entity_poly.pdbx_seq_one_letter_code
_entity_poly.pdbx_strand_id
1 'polypeptide(L)'
;MVASPTPNYAALKDYDIGSGSSSKTSFQEICRFLDNSDREQQFDYKMLIKAFKYLQKCSLTSSVGHLLDAGVVQMASRTYDKLVQLDYSKREVLSSILELLYLIEDLSESVEGKALCGKYFVDRLLALTTTRVLAVTLHRAAVETLCGIITKSAPNQQRVIDDRVSCLKLFKHCLPNCGDFQLQASLTEVFYRLLKQERNLLDLIGEKSVRDAMEILLQKQKPDLLSEIKEIVFLLNESMGPNRSVYSFLADKILLNGENVAPSEQKLINFGKGHLSFYQTVKFDPS
;
A
#
# COMPACT_ATOMS: atom_id res chain seq x y z
N MET A 1 -29.94 -32.59 7.05
CA MET A 1 -28.85 -31.60 6.93
C MET A 1 -27.70 -32.27 6.21
N VAL A 2 -27.52 -31.98 4.92
CA VAL A 2 -26.44 -32.57 4.13
C VAL A 2 -25.20 -31.70 4.35
N ALA A 3 -24.18 -32.25 5.01
CA ALA A 3 -22.89 -31.60 5.15
C ALA A 3 -22.32 -31.34 3.75
N SER A 4 -21.99 -30.08 3.44
CA SER A 4 -21.28 -29.74 2.23
C SER A 4 -19.93 -30.46 2.23
N PRO A 5 -19.53 -31.12 1.12
CA PRO A 5 -18.25 -31.82 1.06
C PRO A 5 -17.10 -30.83 1.24
N THR A 6 -16.19 -31.15 2.17
CA THR A 6 -14.93 -30.42 2.35
C THR A 6 -14.18 -30.44 1.01
N PRO A 7 -13.85 -29.28 0.41
CA PRO A 7 -13.18 -29.27 -0.88
C PRO A 7 -11.79 -29.92 -0.77
N ASN A 8 -11.50 -30.89 -1.63
CA ASN A 8 -10.18 -31.51 -1.71
C ASN A 8 -9.26 -30.66 -2.58
N TYR A 9 -8.33 -29.95 -1.94
CA TYR A 9 -7.37 -29.04 -2.56
C TYR A 9 -6.01 -29.70 -2.89
N ALA A 10 -5.95 -31.04 -3.06
CA ALA A 10 -4.70 -31.76 -3.30
C ALA A 10 -3.88 -31.19 -4.49
N ALA A 11 -4.54 -30.81 -5.59
CA ALA A 11 -3.88 -30.23 -6.77
C ALA A 11 -3.28 -28.83 -6.55
N LEU A 12 -3.57 -28.19 -5.41
CA LEU A 12 -3.07 -26.87 -5.06
C LEU A 12 -1.80 -26.93 -4.19
N LYS A 13 -1.57 -28.06 -3.50
CA LYS A 13 -0.39 -28.26 -2.65
C LYS A 13 0.90 -28.35 -3.47
N ASP A 14 0.80 -28.90 -4.68
CA ASP A 14 1.93 -29.16 -5.59
C ASP A 14 2.25 -27.98 -6.53
N TYR A 15 1.64 -26.80 -6.31
CA TYR A 15 1.97 -25.60 -7.10
C TYR A 15 3.35 -25.06 -6.72
N ASP A 16 4.35 -25.32 -7.56
CA ASP A 16 5.69 -24.78 -7.41
C ASP A 16 5.87 -23.54 -8.30
N ILE A 17 6.31 -22.43 -7.71
CA ILE A 17 6.43 -21.14 -8.42
C ILE A 17 7.63 -21.15 -9.41
N GLY A 18 8.44 -22.21 -9.42
CA GLY A 18 9.72 -22.25 -10.14
C GLY A 18 10.05 -23.49 -10.98
N SER A 19 9.21 -24.53 -11.08
CA SER A 19 9.58 -25.74 -11.84
C SER A 19 8.44 -26.28 -12.69
N GLY A 20 8.71 -26.45 -13.98
CA GLY A 20 7.83 -27.09 -14.92
C GLY A 20 7.65 -28.58 -14.63
N SER A 21 6.70 -28.94 -13.77
CA SER A 21 6.07 -30.27 -13.79
C SER A 21 4.68 -30.28 -13.14
N SER A 22 3.66 -30.32 -14.00
CA SER A 22 2.40 -31.07 -13.94
C SER A 22 1.52 -31.10 -12.66
N SER A 23 1.18 -29.96 -12.09
CA SER A 23 -0.25 -29.69 -11.80
C SER A 23 -0.56 -28.26 -12.22
N LYS A 24 -1.29 -28.09 -13.33
CA LYS A 24 -1.78 -26.78 -13.75
C LYS A 24 -2.94 -26.42 -12.81
N THR A 25 -2.63 -25.85 -11.66
CA THR A 25 -3.62 -25.16 -10.84
C THR A 25 -4.41 -24.20 -11.73
N SER A 26 -5.69 -24.48 -11.91
CA SER A 26 -6.54 -23.69 -12.79
C SER A 26 -7.02 -22.44 -12.06
N PHE A 27 -7.18 -21.34 -12.82
CA PHE A 27 -7.75 -20.09 -12.30
C PHE A 27 -9.06 -20.30 -11.52
N GLN A 28 -9.90 -21.23 -11.99
CA GLN A 28 -11.17 -21.58 -11.34
C GLN A 28 -10.97 -22.22 -9.96
N GLU A 29 -9.95 -23.06 -9.79
CA GLU A 29 -9.63 -23.66 -8.49
C GLU A 29 -9.11 -22.62 -7.49
N ILE A 30 -8.29 -21.66 -7.95
CA ILE A 30 -7.85 -20.52 -7.12
C ILE A 30 -9.03 -19.68 -6.67
N CYS A 31 -9.94 -19.34 -7.59
CA CYS A 31 -11.15 -18.57 -7.24
C CYS A 31 -12.02 -19.35 -6.26
N ARG A 32 -12.24 -20.66 -6.49
CA ARG A 32 -13.02 -21.50 -5.57
C ARG A 32 -12.36 -21.61 -4.20
N PHE A 33 -11.03 -21.67 -4.13
CA PHE A 33 -10.31 -21.66 -2.87
C PHE A 33 -10.56 -20.36 -2.10
N LEU A 34 -10.36 -19.20 -2.75
CA LEU A 34 -10.59 -17.90 -2.09
C LEU A 34 -12.04 -17.70 -1.66
N ASP A 35 -13.00 -18.12 -2.49
CA ASP A 35 -14.44 -17.98 -2.21
C ASP A 35 -14.91 -18.82 -1.00
N ASN A 36 -14.16 -19.85 -0.63
CA ASN A 36 -14.45 -20.67 0.56
C ASN A 36 -13.54 -20.32 1.75
N SER A 37 -12.47 -19.55 1.53
CA SER A 37 -11.45 -19.28 2.55
C SER A 37 -11.99 -18.53 3.77
N ASP A 38 -13.04 -17.72 3.61
CA ASP A 38 -13.72 -17.02 4.69
C ASP A 38 -14.53 -17.98 5.58
N ARG A 39 -15.01 -19.11 5.04
CA ARG A 39 -15.83 -20.11 5.75
C ARG A 39 -15.04 -21.10 6.60
N GLU A 40 -13.75 -21.30 6.31
CA GLU A 40 -12.91 -22.24 7.05
C GLU A 40 -12.63 -21.76 8.49
N GLN A 41 -12.30 -22.63 9.43
CA GLN A 41 -11.92 -22.17 10.78
C GLN A 41 -10.51 -21.58 10.84
N GLN A 42 -9.62 -22.05 9.97
CA GLN A 42 -8.23 -21.60 9.87
C GLN A 42 -7.84 -21.50 8.40
N PHE A 43 -6.96 -20.57 8.07
CA PHE A 43 -6.42 -20.44 6.72
C PHE A 43 -5.27 -21.43 6.49
N ASP A 44 -5.25 -22.05 5.31
CA ASP A 44 -3.99 -22.51 4.73
C ASP A 44 -3.22 -21.30 4.18
N TYR A 45 -2.42 -20.66 5.04
CA TYR A 45 -1.69 -19.44 4.69
C TYR A 45 -0.72 -19.61 3.52
N LYS A 46 -0.11 -20.79 3.38
CA LYS A 46 0.79 -21.08 2.26
C LYS A 46 0.00 -21.06 0.95
N MET A 47 -1.16 -21.71 0.96
CA MET A 47 -2.03 -21.72 -0.20
C MET A 47 -2.60 -20.35 -0.52
N LEU A 48 -2.93 -19.58 0.51
CA LEU A 48 -3.44 -18.22 0.38
C LEU A 48 -2.44 -17.27 -0.28
N ILE A 49 -1.19 -17.29 0.18
CA ILE A 49 -0.10 -16.51 -0.44
C ILE A 49 0.11 -16.95 -1.90
N LYS A 50 0.12 -18.25 -2.19
CA LYS A 50 0.23 -18.77 -3.56
C LYS A 50 -0.92 -18.28 -4.44
N ALA A 51 -2.14 -18.28 -3.92
CA ALA A 51 -3.33 -17.83 -4.62
C ALA A 51 -3.24 -16.34 -5.00
N PHE A 52 -2.85 -15.47 -4.07
CA PHE A 52 -2.71 -14.03 -4.37
C PHE A 52 -1.60 -13.77 -5.38
N LYS A 53 -0.43 -14.40 -5.24
CA LYS A 53 0.65 -14.28 -6.24
C LYS A 53 0.27 -14.77 -7.63
N TYR A 54 -0.49 -15.86 -7.70
CA TYR A 54 -1.01 -16.35 -8.97
C TYR A 54 -1.93 -15.31 -9.62
N LEU A 55 -2.82 -14.69 -8.84
CA LEU A 55 -3.73 -13.66 -9.35
C LEU A 55 -3.01 -12.36 -9.76
N GLN A 56 -1.97 -11.95 -9.03
CA GLN A 56 -1.08 -10.85 -9.44
C GLN A 56 -0.38 -11.19 -10.78
N LYS A 57 0.09 -12.43 -10.96
CA LYS A 57 0.64 -12.85 -12.25
C LYS A 57 -0.41 -12.82 -13.37
N CYS A 58 -1.66 -13.16 -13.07
CA CYS A 58 -2.77 -13.09 -14.01
C CYS A 58 -3.13 -11.65 -14.39
N SER A 59 -3.08 -10.67 -13.47
CA SER A 59 -3.33 -9.26 -13.82
C SER A 59 -2.29 -8.71 -14.80
N LEU A 60 -1.04 -9.19 -14.72
CA LEU A 60 0.04 -8.80 -15.65
C LEU A 60 -0.04 -9.48 -17.02
N THR A 61 -0.54 -10.72 -17.08
CA THR A 61 -0.47 -11.57 -18.28
C THR A 61 -1.80 -11.73 -19.01
N SER A 62 -2.92 -11.40 -18.36
CA SER A 62 -4.28 -11.49 -18.88
C SER A 62 -5.00 -10.15 -18.74
N SER A 63 -6.18 -10.01 -19.35
CA SER A 63 -7.01 -8.81 -19.11
C SER A 63 -7.45 -8.77 -17.65
N VAL A 64 -7.15 -7.67 -16.96
CA VAL A 64 -7.67 -7.37 -15.61
C VAL A 64 -9.18 -7.57 -15.54
N GLY A 65 -9.92 -7.27 -16.61
CA GLY A 65 -11.37 -7.48 -16.71
C GLY A 65 -11.81 -8.90 -16.38
N HIS A 66 -11.06 -9.93 -16.82
CA HIS A 66 -11.38 -11.32 -16.51
C HIS A 66 -11.31 -11.63 -15.00
N LEU A 67 -10.38 -11.00 -14.27
CA LEU A 67 -10.29 -11.13 -12.81
C LEU A 67 -11.45 -10.39 -12.12
N LEU A 68 -11.83 -9.23 -12.63
CA LEU A 68 -12.94 -8.44 -12.09
C LEU A 68 -14.28 -9.18 -12.28
N ASP A 69 -14.53 -9.73 -13.46
CA ASP A 69 -15.74 -10.50 -13.79
C ASP A 69 -15.87 -11.76 -12.95
N ALA A 70 -14.74 -12.40 -12.63
CA ALA A 70 -14.71 -13.55 -11.73
C ALA A 70 -15.00 -13.18 -10.25
N GLY A 71 -15.07 -11.90 -9.91
CA GLY A 71 -15.38 -11.44 -8.55
C GLY A 71 -14.17 -11.50 -7.59
N VAL A 72 -12.94 -11.41 -8.12
CA VAL A 72 -11.70 -11.51 -7.31
C VAL A 72 -11.63 -10.44 -6.23
N VAL A 73 -12.05 -9.20 -6.51
CA VAL A 73 -12.04 -8.12 -5.52
C VAL A 73 -12.96 -8.44 -4.34
N GLN A 74 -14.14 -9.00 -4.60
CA GLN A 74 -15.11 -9.41 -3.60
C GLN A 74 -14.56 -10.55 -2.74
N MET A 75 -14.00 -11.58 -3.36
CA MET A 75 -13.34 -12.69 -2.66
C MET A 75 -12.20 -12.19 -1.78
N ALA A 76 -11.34 -11.32 -2.31
CA ALA A 76 -10.26 -10.70 -1.57
C ALA A 76 -10.77 -9.89 -0.39
N SER A 77 -11.84 -9.09 -0.54
CA SER A 77 -12.40 -8.31 0.57
C SER A 77 -12.93 -9.18 1.73
N ARG A 78 -13.61 -10.30 1.44
CA ARG A 78 -14.05 -11.25 2.48
C ARG A 78 -12.86 -11.90 3.19
N THR A 79 -11.85 -12.26 2.41
CA THR A 79 -10.62 -12.84 2.95
C THR A 79 -9.88 -11.83 3.85
N TYR A 80 -9.80 -10.58 3.40
CA TYR A 80 -9.26 -9.47 4.17
C TYR A 80 -10.01 -9.31 5.49
N ASP A 81 -11.34 -9.25 5.50
CA ASP A 81 -12.15 -9.06 6.71
C ASP A 81 -11.84 -10.08 7.81
N LYS A 82 -11.51 -11.30 7.41
CA LYS A 82 -11.13 -12.37 8.32
C LYS A 82 -9.66 -12.31 8.74
N LEU A 83 -8.73 -12.03 7.83
CA LEU A 83 -7.32 -11.78 8.18
C LEU A 83 -7.21 -10.61 9.18
N VAL A 84 -7.99 -9.57 8.90
CA VAL A 84 -8.64 -8.56 9.75
C VAL A 84 -8.70 -8.75 11.28
N GLN A 85 -9.05 -9.97 11.64
CA GLN A 85 -9.45 -10.34 13.00
C GLN A 85 -8.37 -11.19 13.68
N LEU A 86 -7.32 -11.54 12.93
CA LEU A 86 -6.22 -12.35 13.40
C LEU A 86 -5.05 -11.47 13.88
N ASP A 87 -4.12 -12.11 14.57
CA ASP A 87 -2.93 -11.47 15.09
C ASP A 87 -1.90 -11.22 13.97
N TYR A 88 -1.78 -9.96 13.52
CA TYR A 88 -0.82 -9.53 12.50
C TYR A 88 0.63 -9.51 12.95
N SER A 89 0.92 -9.74 14.23
CA SER A 89 2.30 -9.97 14.67
C SER A 89 2.84 -11.31 14.14
N LYS A 90 1.94 -12.23 13.76
CA LYS A 90 2.28 -13.48 13.11
C LYS A 90 2.67 -13.25 11.66
N ARG A 91 3.85 -13.77 11.29
CA ARG A 91 4.45 -13.59 9.97
C ARG A 91 3.53 -14.05 8.84
N GLU A 92 2.85 -15.19 9.00
CA GLU A 92 1.97 -15.76 7.99
C GLU A 92 0.71 -14.92 7.73
N VAL A 93 0.14 -14.32 8.79
CA VAL A 93 -1.01 -13.41 8.68
C VAL A 93 -0.56 -12.12 7.98
N LEU A 94 0.54 -11.52 8.45
CA LEU A 94 1.13 -10.33 7.86
C LEU A 94 1.43 -10.52 6.37
N SER A 95 2.13 -11.60 6.01
CA SER A 95 2.46 -11.90 4.62
C SER A 95 1.21 -12.10 3.76
N SER A 96 0.17 -12.75 4.27
CA SER A 96 -1.07 -12.95 3.52
C SER A 96 -1.78 -11.63 3.21
N ILE A 97 -1.77 -10.68 4.15
CA ILE A 97 -2.37 -9.36 3.94
C ILE A 97 -1.54 -8.53 2.97
N LEU A 98 -0.22 -8.56 3.08
CA LEU A 98 0.66 -7.84 2.15
C LEU A 98 0.42 -8.29 0.70
N GLU A 99 0.38 -9.59 0.45
CA GLU A 99 0.14 -10.15 -0.90
C GLU A 99 -1.28 -9.83 -1.41
N LEU A 100 -2.25 -9.75 -0.50
CA LEU A 100 -3.60 -9.28 -0.83
C LEU A 100 -3.57 -7.81 -1.23
N LEU A 101 -2.89 -6.94 -0.47
CA LEU A 101 -2.80 -5.51 -0.78
C LEU A 101 -2.09 -5.26 -2.11
N TYR A 102 -1.02 -6.00 -2.42
CA TYR A 102 -0.36 -5.95 -3.73
C TYR A 102 -1.29 -6.38 -4.86
N LEU A 103 -2.09 -7.44 -4.66
CA LEU A 103 -3.11 -7.81 -5.64
C LEU A 103 -4.14 -6.68 -5.86
N ILE A 104 -4.58 -6.02 -4.78
CA ILE A 104 -5.53 -4.90 -4.91
C ILE A 104 -4.90 -3.71 -5.64
N GLU A 105 -3.62 -3.43 -5.41
CA GLU A 105 -2.88 -2.40 -6.13
C GLU A 105 -2.83 -2.71 -7.64
N ASP A 106 -2.42 -3.92 -8.02
CA ASP A 106 -2.40 -4.38 -9.42
C ASP A 106 -3.78 -4.30 -10.09
N LEU A 107 -4.82 -4.76 -9.39
CA LEU A 107 -6.19 -4.69 -9.90
C LEU A 107 -6.68 -3.25 -10.03
N SER A 108 -6.09 -2.31 -9.29
CA SER A 108 -6.44 -0.89 -9.35
C SER A 108 -5.71 -0.12 -10.46
N GLU A 109 -4.99 -0.77 -11.37
CA GLU A 109 -4.37 -0.05 -12.50
C GLU A 109 -5.40 0.41 -13.54
N SER A 110 -6.50 -0.34 -13.72
CA SER A 110 -7.59 -0.01 -14.65
C SER A 110 -8.68 0.88 -14.02
N VAL A 111 -9.48 1.56 -14.84
CA VAL A 111 -10.55 2.46 -14.34
C VAL A 111 -11.64 1.65 -13.62
N GLU A 112 -12.06 0.54 -14.21
CA GLU A 112 -13.06 -0.39 -13.66
C GLU A 112 -12.54 -1.03 -12.37
N GLY A 113 -11.26 -1.41 -12.39
CA GLY A 113 -10.55 -1.96 -11.23
C GLY A 113 -10.48 -0.97 -10.07
N LYS A 114 -10.16 0.30 -10.31
CA LYS A 114 -10.20 1.37 -9.29
C LYS A 114 -11.59 1.58 -8.72
N ALA A 115 -12.62 1.57 -9.56
CA ALA A 115 -14.00 1.73 -9.09
C ALA A 115 -14.40 0.57 -8.16
N LEU A 116 -14.10 -0.67 -8.57
CA LEU A 116 -14.44 -1.85 -7.78
C LEU A 116 -13.58 -1.97 -6.51
N CYS A 117 -12.26 -1.83 -6.62
CA CYS A 117 -11.37 -1.81 -5.45
C CYS A 117 -11.72 -0.66 -4.52
N GLY A 118 -12.04 0.52 -5.04
CA GLY A 118 -12.50 1.66 -4.26
C GLY A 118 -13.78 1.39 -3.47
N LYS A 119 -14.75 0.70 -4.08
CA LYS A 119 -15.98 0.27 -3.43
C LYS A 119 -15.73 -0.59 -2.19
N TYR A 120 -14.78 -1.52 -2.26
CA TYR A 120 -14.54 -2.50 -1.20
C TYR A 120 -13.40 -2.10 -0.24
N PHE A 121 -12.35 -1.41 -0.70
CA PHE A 121 -11.11 -1.27 0.07
C PHE A 121 -10.83 0.11 0.64
N VAL A 122 -11.47 1.21 0.18
CA VAL A 122 -11.17 2.55 0.75
C VAL A 122 -11.35 2.57 2.27
N ASP A 123 -12.54 2.22 2.77
CA ASP A 123 -12.82 2.26 4.21
C ASP A 123 -11.96 1.26 4.99
N ARG A 124 -11.67 0.10 4.40
CA ARG A 124 -10.80 -0.94 4.99
C ARG A 124 -9.36 -0.44 5.14
N LEU A 125 -8.83 0.23 4.12
CA LEU A 125 -7.50 0.82 4.15
C LEU A 125 -7.42 1.99 5.12
N LEU A 126 -8.47 2.83 5.21
CA LEU A 126 -8.54 3.89 6.22
C LEU A 126 -8.55 3.32 7.65
N ALA A 127 -9.31 2.26 7.90
CA ALA A 127 -9.31 1.58 9.19
C ALA A 127 -7.94 0.96 9.51
N LEU A 128 -7.31 0.31 8.53
CA LEU A 128 -5.98 -0.28 8.69
C LEU A 128 -4.94 0.79 8.99
N THR A 129 -4.78 1.79 8.12
CA THR A 129 -3.78 2.88 8.24
C THR A 129 -3.91 3.75 9.49
N THR A 130 -5.02 3.66 10.21
CA THR A 130 -5.24 4.38 11.47
C THR A 130 -5.10 3.50 12.72
N THR A 131 -4.71 2.23 12.55
CA THR A 131 -4.48 1.29 13.65
C THR A 131 -3.10 1.51 14.28
N ARG A 132 -3.06 1.66 15.62
CA ARG A 132 -1.85 2.09 16.35
C ARG A 132 -0.69 1.08 16.39
N VAL A 133 -0.98 -0.22 16.25
CA VAL A 133 0.00 -1.30 16.49
C VAL A 133 0.29 -2.06 15.20
N LEU A 134 0.57 -1.33 14.12
CA LEU A 134 0.90 -1.93 12.83
C LEU A 134 2.40 -1.97 12.59
N ALA A 135 2.85 -3.09 12.01
CA ALA A 135 4.18 -3.17 11.43
C ALA A 135 4.32 -2.10 10.35
N VAL A 136 5.46 -1.40 10.33
CA VAL A 136 5.75 -0.32 9.38
C VAL A 136 5.52 -0.75 7.92
N THR A 137 5.91 -1.97 7.58
CA THR A 137 5.73 -2.55 6.24
C THR A 137 4.25 -2.66 5.84
N LEU A 138 3.37 -3.08 6.76
CA LEU A 138 1.94 -3.15 6.51
C LEU A 138 1.32 -1.76 6.40
N HIS A 139 1.80 -0.81 7.20
CA HIS A 139 1.38 0.58 7.10
C HIS A 139 1.73 1.20 5.74
N ARG A 140 2.96 1.00 5.27
CA ARG A 140 3.39 1.45 3.93
C ARG A 140 2.51 0.85 2.84
N ALA A 141 2.36 -0.48 2.83
CA ALA A 141 1.53 -1.16 1.84
C ALA A 141 0.09 -0.63 1.85
N ALA A 142 -0.52 -0.45 3.02
CA ALA A 142 -1.89 0.05 3.11
C ALA A 142 -2.05 1.49 2.57
N VAL A 143 -1.11 2.39 2.88
CA VAL A 143 -1.14 3.77 2.35
C VAL A 143 -0.82 3.81 0.86
N GLU A 144 0.12 3.01 0.39
CA GLU A 144 0.50 2.91 -1.03
C GLU A 144 -0.66 2.36 -1.86
N THR A 145 -1.31 1.28 -1.41
CA THR A 145 -2.54 0.76 -2.04
C THR A 145 -3.66 1.80 -2.03
N LEU A 146 -3.85 2.54 -0.92
CA LEU A 146 -4.82 3.64 -0.87
C LEU A 146 -4.50 4.71 -1.91
N CYS A 147 -3.22 5.11 -2.01
CA CYS A 147 -2.74 6.07 -3.00
C CYS A 147 -3.03 5.61 -4.44
N GLY A 148 -2.79 4.33 -4.75
CA GLY A 148 -3.11 3.72 -6.04
C GLY A 148 -4.60 3.81 -6.38
N ILE A 149 -5.47 3.43 -5.44
CA ILE A 149 -6.94 3.42 -5.61
C ILE A 149 -7.52 4.83 -5.81
N ILE A 150 -6.99 5.85 -5.11
CA ILE A 150 -7.49 7.22 -5.24
C ILE A 150 -6.86 7.96 -6.43
N THR A 151 -5.74 7.47 -6.97
CA THR A 151 -5.04 8.14 -8.07
C THR A 151 -5.93 8.24 -9.30
N LYS A 152 -6.21 9.48 -9.73
CA LYS A 152 -7.11 9.78 -10.87
C LYS A 152 -8.53 9.21 -10.69
N SER A 153 -8.99 9.02 -9.45
CA SER A 153 -10.35 8.54 -9.15
C SER A 153 -11.07 9.53 -8.21
N ALA A 154 -11.81 10.48 -8.79
CA ALA A 154 -12.57 11.46 -8.02
C ALA A 154 -13.61 10.83 -7.06
N PRO A 155 -14.32 9.73 -7.41
CA PRO A 155 -15.24 9.08 -6.47
C PRO A 155 -14.52 8.50 -5.25
N ASN A 156 -13.35 7.87 -5.44
CA ASN A 156 -12.58 7.30 -4.33
C ASN A 156 -11.94 8.40 -3.47
N GLN A 157 -11.47 9.49 -4.09
CA GLN A 157 -11.00 10.67 -3.37
C GLN A 157 -12.13 11.26 -2.52
N GLN A 158 -13.32 11.46 -3.09
CA GLN A 158 -14.47 11.98 -2.34
C GLN A 158 -14.81 11.10 -1.13
N ARG A 159 -14.80 9.77 -1.30
CA ARG A 159 -15.06 8.83 -0.21
C ARG A 159 -14.06 8.98 0.96
N VAL A 160 -12.78 9.24 0.67
CA VAL A 160 -11.80 9.55 1.72
C VAL A 160 -12.08 10.90 2.37
N ILE A 161 -12.41 11.92 1.57
CA ILE A 161 -12.70 13.29 2.05
C ILE A 161 -13.93 13.31 2.97
N ASP A 162 -14.94 12.52 2.65
CA ASP A 162 -16.19 12.42 3.44
C ASP A 162 -15.94 11.83 4.84
N ASP A 163 -14.95 10.93 4.98
CA ASP A 163 -14.49 10.44 6.28
C ASP A 163 -13.49 11.41 6.94
N ARG A 164 -14.03 12.54 7.42
CA ARG A 164 -13.27 13.60 8.09
C ARG A 164 -12.46 13.10 9.30
N VAL A 165 -12.96 12.08 10.00
CA VAL A 165 -12.27 11.49 11.15
C VAL A 165 -11.00 10.77 10.69
N SER A 166 -11.08 9.99 9.61
CA SER A 166 -9.91 9.35 9.02
C SER A 166 -8.93 10.36 8.43
N CYS A 167 -9.39 11.42 7.76
CA CYS A 167 -8.50 12.50 7.32
C CYS A 167 -7.71 13.13 8.48
N LEU A 168 -8.38 13.43 9.60
CA LEU A 168 -7.72 13.97 10.79
C LEU A 168 -6.67 12.98 11.33
N LYS A 169 -7.02 11.70 11.45
CA LYS A 169 -6.10 10.65 11.90
C LYS A 169 -4.91 10.49 10.97
N LEU A 170 -5.10 10.54 9.66
CA LEU A 170 -4.03 10.38 8.68
C LEU A 170 -3.09 11.60 8.69
N PHE A 171 -3.62 12.81 8.51
CA PHE A 171 -2.78 13.96 8.19
C PHE A 171 -2.34 14.76 9.41
N LYS A 172 -3.16 14.81 10.47
CA LYS A 172 -2.80 15.53 11.70
C LYS A 172 -2.09 14.63 12.72
N HIS A 173 -2.38 13.33 12.72
CA HIS A 173 -1.84 12.41 13.72
C HIS A 173 -0.80 11.45 13.14
N CYS A 174 -1.10 10.72 12.07
CA CYS A 174 -0.21 9.69 11.53
C CYS A 174 0.99 10.31 10.82
N LEU A 175 0.77 11.20 9.85
CA LEU A 175 1.81 11.85 9.04
C LEU A 175 2.97 12.44 9.87
N PRO A 176 2.76 13.29 10.90
CA PRO A 176 3.87 13.81 11.69
C PRO A 176 4.53 12.77 12.62
N ASN A 177 3.83 11.70 13.02
CA ASN A 177 4.25 10.81 14.12
C ASN A 177 4.58 9.37 13.70
N CYS A 178 4.43 9.00 12.43
CA CYS A 178 4.58 7.61 12.00
C CYS A 178 6.03 7.11 12.06
N GLY A 179 7.01 8.02 12.18
CA GLY A 179 8.42 7.69 12.37
C GLY A 179 9.02 6.94 11.20
N ASP A 180 8.53 7.17 9.98
CA ASP A 180 8.95 6.48 8.76
C ASP A 180 8.86 7.43 7.57
N PHE A 181 10.00 7.80 6.98
CA PHE A 181 10.05 8.83 5.94
C PHE A 181 9.26 8.45 4.69
N GLN A 182 9.33 7.18 4.26
CA GLN A 182 8.62 6.70 3.08
C GLN A 182 7.10 6.75 3.29
N LEU A 183 6.63 6.34 4.48
CA LEU A 183 5.24 6.44 4.85
C LEU A 183 4.77 7.90 4.94
N GLN A 184 5.60 8.80 5.46
CA GLN A 184 5.31 10.25 5.44
C GLN A 184 5.16 10.76 4.00
N ALA A 185 6.03 10.33 3.09
CA ALA A 185 5.94 10.67 1.67
C ALA A 185 4.64 10.14 1.05
N SER A 186 4.31 8.87 1.24
CA SER A 186 3.08 8.28 0.70
C SER A 186 1.82 8.95 1.27
N LEU A 187 1.80 9.28 2.58
CA LEU A 187 0.71 10.03 3.21
C LEU A 187 0.60 11.47 2.67
N THR A 188 1.73 12.13 2.44
CA THR A 188 1.76 13.48 1.87
C THR A 188 1.27 13.47 0.42
N GLU A 189 1.59 12.43 -0.35
CA GLU A 189 1.08 12.26 -1.70
C GLU A 189 -0.43 12.02 -1.72
N VAL A 190 -0.94 11.15 -0.83
CA VAL A 190 -2.39 10.98 -0.61
C VAL A 190 -3.02 12.35 -0.30
N PHE A 191 -2.44 13.11 0.63
CA PHE A 191 -2.93 14.42 1.01
C PHE A 191 -2.97 15.41 -0.17
N TYR A 192 -1.88 15.52 -0.94
CA TYR A 192 -1.80 16.33 -2.15
C TYR A 192 -2.90 15.98 -3.14
N ARG A 193 -3.15 14.68 -3.38
CA ARG A 193 -4.19 14.22 -4.30
C ARG A 193 -5.59 14.64 -3.83
N LEU A 194 -5.88 14.54 -2.53
CA LEU A 194 -7.16 15.01 -1.97
C LEU A 194 -7.31 16.53 -2.01
N LEU A 195 -6.23 17.28 -1.78
CA LEU A 195 -6.22 18.75 -1.83
C LEU A 195 -6.53 19.31 -3.23
N LYS A 196 -6.27 18.54 -4.30
CA LYS A 196 -6.70 18.91 -5.65
C LYS A 196 -8.23 18.97 -5.78
N GLN A 197 -8.96 18.27 -4.93
CA GLN A 197 -10.42 18.21 -4.90
C GLN A 197 -11.01 19.07 -3.78
N GLU A 198 -10.46 19.00 -2.57
CA GLU A 198 -10.94 19.74 -1.39
C GLU A 198 -9.80 20.54 -0.74
N ARG A 199 -9.69 21.83 -1.09
CA ARG A 199 -8.62 22.70 -0.61
C ARG A 199 -8.67 22.96 0.90
N ASN A 200 -9.86 22.92 1.50
CA ASN A 200 -10.05 23.17 2.93
C ASN A 200 -9.36 22.11 3.81
N LEU A 201 -8.97 20.95 3.26
CA LEU A 201 -8.17 19.98 3.99
C LEU A 201 -6.79 20.53 4.42
N LEU A 202 -6.31 21.61 3.79
CA LEU A 202 -5.03 22.23 4.13
C LEU A 202 -4.99 22.73 5.58
N ASP A 203 -6.14 23.03 6.17
CA ASP A 203 -6.31 23.42 7.56
C ASP A 203 -5.90 22.31 8.56
N LEU A 204 -5.74 21.07 8.08
CA LEU A 204 -5.25 19.95 8.90
C LEU A 204 -3.75 20.05 9.20
N ILE A 205 -3.00 20.84 8.43
CA ILE A 205 -1.57 21.11 8.65
C ILE A 205 -1.42 22.40 9.46
N GLY A 206 -0.75 22.33 10.60
CA GLY A 206 -0.55 23.50 11.47
C GLY A 206 0.60 24.41 11.00
N GLU A 207 1.56 23.81 10.32
CA GLU A 207 2.87 24.36 10.02
C GLU A 207 2.80 25.22 8.75
N LYS A 208 3.00 26.53 8.90
CA LYS A 208 2.89 27.49 7.79
C LYS A 208 3.80 27.12 6.60
N SER A 209 5.07 26.78 6.85
CA SER A 209 6.02 26.43 5.78
C SER A 209 5.56 25.23 4.95
N VAL A 210 4.98 24.22 5.59
CA VAL A 210 4.45 23.02 4.94
C VAL A 210 3.22 23.36 4.11
N ARG A 211 2.32 24.20 4.64
CA ARG A 211 1.14 24.68 3.89
C ARG A 211 1.54 25.49 2.66
N ASP A 212 2.43 26.46 2.82
CA ASP A 212 2.92 27.31 1.73
C ASP A 212 3.56 26.45 0.61
N ALA A 213 4.39 25.46 0.98
CA ALA A 213 4.99 24.53 0.02
C ALA A 213 3.95 23.67 -0.71
N MET A 214 2.93 23.20 0.01
CA MET A 214 1.83 22.43 -0.59
C MET A 214 0.98 23.28 -1.54
N GLU A 215 0.71 24.53 -1.20
CA GLU A 215 0.01 25.47 -2.09
C GLU A 215 0.78 25.71 -3.39
N ILE A 216 2.09 25.94 -3.28
CA ILE A 216 2.99 26.08 -4.44
C ILE A 216 2.94 24.81 -5.31
N LEU A 217 3.05 23.62 -4.70
CA LEU A 217 2.96 22.35 -5.42
C LEU A 217 1.64 22.22 -6.17
N LEU A 218 0.52 22.60 -5.55
CA LEU A 218 -0.81 22.52 -6.14
C LEU A 218 -1.05 23.53 -7.28
N GLN A 219 -0.19 24.53 -7.47
CA GLN A 219 -0.23 25.48 -8.59
C GLN A 219 0.58 25.00 -9.81
N LYS A 220 1.47 24.02 -9.64
CA LYS A 220 2.32 23.50 -10.72
C LYS A 220 1.51 22.65 -11.70
N GLN A 221 1.67 22.91 -13.00
CA GLN A 221 0.98 22.14 -14.05
C GLN A 221 1.55 20.72 -14.22
N LYS A 222 2.88 20.58 -14.11
CA LYS A 222 3.63 19.33 -14.24
C LYS A 222 4.70 19.24 -13.15
N PRO A 223 4.33 19.05 -11.88
CA PRO A 223 5.31 18.94 -10.80
C PRO A 223 6.12 17.65 -10.90
N ASP A 224 7.39 17.71 -10.52
CA ASP A 224 8.14 16.52 -10.11
C ASP A 224 7.64 16.09 -8.73
N LEU A 225 6.55 15.32 -8.72
CA LEU A 225 5.84 14.99 -7.49
C LEU A 225 6.74 14.30 -6.46
N LEU A 226 7.67 13.45 -6.91
CA LEU A 226 8.55 12.72 -6.01
C LEU A 226 9.47 13.68 -5.24
N SER A 227 10.15 14.58 -5.94
CA SER A 227 11.09 15.52 -5.31
C SER A 227 10.36 16.55 -4.43
N GLU A 228 9.21 17.05 -4.90
CA GLU A 228 8.42 18.04 -4.16
C GLU A 228 7.82 17.46 -2.88
N ILE A 229 7.31 16.22 -2.93
CA ILE A 229 6.80 15.54 -1.73
C ILE A 229 7.91 15.29 -0.71
N LYS A 230 9.12 14.90 -1.16
CA LYS A 230 10.27 14.73 -0.26
C LYS A 230 10.63 16.04 0.45
N GLU A 231 10.64 17.16 -0.29
CA GLU A 231 10.91 18.47 0.28
C GLU A 231 9.84 18.87 1.30
N ILE A 232 8.56 18.65 1.01
CA ILE A 232 7.46 18.93 1.94
C ILE A 232 7.59 18.08 3.21
N VAL A 233 7.93 16.80 3.11
CA VAL A 233 8.17 15.92 4.27
C VAL A 233 9.39 16.37 5.06
N PHE A 234 10.46 16.81 4.39
CA PHE A 234 11.63 17.38 5.05
C PHE A 234 11.26 18.64 5.84
N LEU A 235 10.54 19.58 5.23
CA LEU A 235 10.04 20.79 5.89
C LEU A 235 9.12 20.48 7.08
N LEU A 236 8.25 19.47 6.95
CA LEU A 236 7.41 18.99 8.04
C LEU A 236 8.27 18.55 9.23
N ASN A 237 9.22 17.65 9.00
CA ASN A 237 10.08 17.14 10.08
C ASN A 237 10.97 18.25 10.69
N GLU A 238 11.49 19.18 9.90
CA GLU A 238 12.26 20.32 10.41
C GLU A 238 11.41 21.23 11.30
N SER A 239 10.18 21.55 10.86
CA SER A 239 9.27 22.41 11.61
C SER A 239 8.85 21.85 12.98
N MET A 240 8.90 20.53 13.15
CA MET A 240 8.62 19.86 14.42
C MET A 240 9.81 19.90 15.40
N GLY A 241 11.01 20.30 14.94
CA GLY A 241 12.19 20.45 15.78
C GLY A 241 12.53 19.16 16.55
N PRO A 242 12.80 19.22 17.86
CA PRO A 242 13.15 18.04 18.65
C PRO A 242 12.05 16.95 18.72
N ASN A 243 10.79 17.30 18.44
CA ASN A 243 9.65 16.37 18.54
C ASN A 243 9.39 15.60 17.23
N ARG A 244 10.19 15.82 16.20
CA ARG A 244 10.05 15.13 14.91
C ARG A 244 10.16 13.61 15.08
N SER A 245 9.38 12.86 14.32
CA SER A 245 9.44 11.39 14.34
C SER A 245 10.51 10.81 13.41
N VAL A 246 11.02 11.62 12.48
CA VAL A 246 12.09 11.26 11.54
C VAL A 246 13.15 12.36 11.54
N TYR A 247 14.42 11.96 11.62
CA TYR A 247 15.57 12.85 11.49
C TYR A 247 16.25 12.62 10.16
N SER A 248 16.41 13.67 9.37
CA SER A 248 17.03 13.60 8.05
C SER A 248 18.36 14.33 8.04
N PHE A 249 19.41 13.67 7.53
CA PHE A 249 20.75 14.22 7.45
C PHE A 249 21.27 14.14 6.02
N LEU A 250 21.92 15.21 5.57
CA LEU A 250 22.70 15.18 4.35
C LEU A 250 24.01 14.45 4.62
N ALA A 251 24.29 13.44 3.80
CA ALA A 251 25.53 12.69 3.82
C ALA A 251 26.42 13.08 2.63
N ASP A 252 27.74 13.07 2.82
CA ASP A 252 28.67 13.30 1.72
C ASP A 252 28.66 12.15 0.70
N LYS A 253 28.49 10.92 1.20
CA LYS A 253 28.39 9.66 0.44
C LYS A 253 27.58 8.63 1.24
N ILE A 254 26.92 7.71 0.55
CA ILE A 254 26.30 6.52 1.16
C ILE A 254 26.93 5.30 0.50
N LEU A 255 27.77 4.58 1.24
CA LEU A 255 28.51 3.44 0.71
C LEU A 255 27.87 2.12 1.17
N LEU A 256 27.52 1.25 0.23
CA LEU A 256 27.21 -0.15 0.50
C LEU A 256 28.27 -1.00 -0.19
N ASN A 257 28.95 -1.86 0.58
CA ASN A 257 30.05 -2.69 0.08
C ASN A 257 31.15 -1.89 -0.64
N GLY A 258 31.40 -0.64 -0.21
CA GLY A 258 32.40 0.25 -0.80
C GLY A 258 31.91 1.05 -2.02
N GLU A 259 30.72 0.76 -2.55
CA GLU A 259 30.15 1.46 -3.69
C GLU A 259 29.21 2.57 -3.24
N ASN A 260 29.33 3.76 -3.85
CA ASN A 260 28.39 4.83 -3.60
C ASN A 260 27.05 4.54 -4.27
N VAL A 261 26.03 4.32 -3.45
CA VAL A 261 24.69 3.92 -3.90
C VAL A 261 23.71 5.09 -3.96
N ALA A 262 24.03 6.23 -3.34
CA ALA A 262 23.15 7.40 -3.35
C ALA A 262 23.21 8.19 -4.66
N PRO A 263 22.06 8.70 -5.16
CA PRO A 263 22.04 9.69 -6.23
C PRO A 263 22.87 10.91 -5.86
N SER A 264 23.51 11.54 -6.84
CA SER A 264 24.32 12.76 -6.62
C SER A 264 23.52 13.90 -5.99
N GLU A 265 22.23 13.98 -6.29
CA GLU A 265 21.32 15.06 -5.90
C GLU A 265 20.55 14.76 -4.60
N GLN A 266 20.50 13.51 -4.13
CA GLN A 266 19.68 13.10 -2.98
C GLN A 266 20.46 12.16 -2.06
N LYS A 267 21.44 12.73 -1.36
CA LYS A 267 22.24 12.05 -0.33
C LYS A 267 21.60 12.19 1.05
N LEU A 268 20.28 12.06 1.12
CA LEU A 268 19.52 12.21 2.35
C LEU A 268 19.37 10.85 3.04
N ILE A 269 19.85 10.76 4.28
CA ILE A 269 19.65 9.61 5.16
C ILE A 269 18.57 9.96 6.16
N ASN A 270 17.54 9.13 6.25
CA ASN A 270 16.40 9.33 7.13
C ASN A 270 16.40 8.28 8.25
N PHE A 271 16.50 8.74 9.49
CA PHE A 271 16.42 7.94 10.70
C PHE A 271 15.00 7.99 11.25
N GLY A 272 14.29 6.87 11.14
CA GLY A 272 12.95 6.70 11.68
C GLY A 272 12.94 5.87 12.97
N LYS A 273 11.75 5.40 13.36
CA LYS A 273 11.55 4.54 14.52
C LYS A 273 12.03 3.12 14.22
N GLY A 274 13.25 2.81 14.66
CA GLY A 274 13.83 1.47 14.57
C GLY A 274 14.31 1.06 13.18
N HIS A 275 14.44 2.01 12.25
CA HIS A 275 14.96 1.76 10.92
C HIS A 275 15.61 3.02 10.34
N LEU A 276 16.43 2.81 9.30
CA LEU A 276 17.07 3.85 8.50
C LEU A 276 16.68 3.63 7.05
N SER A 277 16.46 4.72 6.32
CA SER A 277 16.13 4.67 4.90
C SER A 277 16.87 5.77 4.13
N PHE A 278 17.18 5.49 2.88
CA PHE A 278 17.74 6.44 1.92
C PHE A 278 17.29 6.01 0.53
N TYR A 279 17.33 6.94 -0.42
CA TYR A 279 17.05 6.62 -1.82
C TYR A 279 18.33 6.17 -2.50
N GLN A 280 18.26 5.07 -3.24
CA GLN A 280 19.36 4.54 -4.03
C GLN A 280 19.15 4.85 -5.51
N THR A 281 20.24 5.15 -6.21
CA THR A 281 20.27 5.17 -7.67
C THR A 281 20.09 3.74 -8.17
N VAL A 282 18.98 3.42 -8.83
CA VAL A 282 18.85 2.16 -9.57
C VAL A 282 19.63 2.33 -10.87
N LYS A 283 20.89 1.89 -10.88
CA LYS A 283 21.57 1.61 -12.14
C LYS A 283 20.95 0.33 -12.68
N PHE A 284 20.03 0.45 -13.63
CA PHE A 284 19.71 -0.68 -14.49
C PHE A 284 20.97 -0.96 -15.32
N ASP A 285 21.63 -2.07 -15.03
CA ASP A 285 22.62 -2.65 -15.93
C ASP A 285 21.86 -3.64 -16.82
N PRO A 286 21.57 -3.31 -18.09
CA PRO A 286 20.93 -4.24 -19.01
C PRO A 286 22.00 -5.23 -19.48
N SER A 287 22.28 -6.25 -18.66
CA SER A 287 23.01 -7.45 -19.08
C SER A 287 22.06 -8.49 -19.65
#